data_AF-A0A937M4K6-F1
#
_entry.id   AF-A0A937M4K6-F1
#
_cell.length_a   1.000
_cell.length_b   1.000
_cell.length_c   1.000
_cell.angle_alpha   90.00
_cell.angle_beta   90.00
_cell.angle_gamma   90.00
#
_symmetry.space_group_name_H-M   'P 1'
#
loop_
_entity.id
_entity.type
_entity.pdbx_description
1 polymer ?
#
loop_
_entity_poly.entity_id
_entity_poly.type
_entity_poly.pdbx_seq_one_letter_code
_entity_poly.pdbx_strand_id
1 'polypeptide(L)'
;MTRHINRVWFVVVAMILTLLVINPELLSRESIAQLLNQMGSMALIAYLFMSLTRSLLLMPCTPFVLAGAIAFPQWPYMVLVISLAGVVVGAFLVYSFPSFGSYDRLLHEKYPEKITDLKRRMQHKYAFWFVVGWSLFPLVPTDAVCYVAGIAKMSLRKLLSAVLIGELPLVAVYVFLGVEIGEWLRI
;
A
#
# COMPACT_ATOMS: atom_id res chain seq x y z
N MET A 1 -0.93 -23.58 -5.80
CA MET A 1 0.26 -22.79 -6.18
C MET A 1 0.47 -21.52 -5.33
N THR A 2 -0.56 -20.98 -4.66
CA THR A 2 -0.50 -19.78 -3.78
C THR A 2 0.12 -19.99 -2.39
N ARG A 3 0.25 -21.22 -1.88
CA ARG A 3 0.87 -21.49 -0.55
C ARG A 3 2.40 -21.31 -0.51
N HIS A 4 3.06 -21.35 -1.67
CA HIS A 4 4.51 -21.17 -1.74
C HIS A 4 4.90 -19.70 -1.85
N ILE A 5 4.09 -18.87 -2.51
CA ILE A 5 4.38 -17.44 -2.66
C ILE A 5 4.34 -16.71 -1.31
N ASN A 6 3.38 -17.03 -0.44
CA ASN A 6 3.31 -16.45 0.90
C ASN A 6 4.50 -16.90 1.77
N ARG A 7 4.95 -18.16 1.65
CA ARG A 7 6.13 -18.65 2.38
C ARG A 7 7.41 -18.00 1.92
N VAL A 8 7.60 -17.88 0.61
CA VAL A 8 8.75 -17.16 0.02
C VAL A 8 8.73 -15.70 0.48
N TRP A 9 7.57 -15.05 0.47
CA TRP A 9 7.42 -13.68 0.98
C TRP A 9 7.76 -13.55 2.46
N PHE A 10 7.25 -14.44 3.33
CA PHE A 10 7.60 -14.43 4.75
C PHE A 10 9.09 -14.66 4.98
N VAL A 11 9.73 -15.52 4.20
CA VAL A 11 11.17 -15.76 4.26
C VAL A 11 11.95 -14.53 3.79
N VAL A 12 11.52 -13.85 2.72
CA VAL A 12 12.14 -12.62 2.22
C VAL A 12 12.00 -11.49 3.24
N VAL A 13 10.81 -11.29 3.81
CA VAL A 13 10.58 -10.28 4.86
C VAL A 13 11.38 -10.60 6.12
N ALA A 14 11.38 -11.86 6.58
CA ALA A 14 12.19 -12.28 7.71
C ALA A 14 13.68 -12.08 7.43
N MET A 15 14.16 -12.39 6.23
CA MET A 15 15.55 -12.19 5.82
C MET A 15 15.92 -10.70 5.79
N ILE A 16 15.06 -9.84 5.23
CA ILE A 16 15.25 -8.38 5.21
C ILE A 16 15.26 -7.83 6.64
N LEU A 17 14.30 -8.22 7.48
CA LEU A 17 14.25 -7.81 8.89
C LEU A 17 15.50 -8.28 9.64
N THR A 18 15.95 -9.52 9.40
CA THR A 18 17.16 -10.06 10.02
C THR A 18 18.41 -9.31 9.55
N LEU A 19 18.51 -8.99 8.25
CA LEU A 19 19.58 -8.17 7.70
C LEU A 19 19.60 -6.75 8.27
N LEU A 20 18.42 -6.15 8.49
CA LEU A 20 18.28 -4.82 9.11
C LEU A 20 18.63 -4.83 10.61
N VAL A 21 18.34 -5.93 11.32
CA VAL A 21 18.73 -6.12 12.73
C VAL A 21 20.23 -6.38 12.86
N ILE A 22 20.84 -7.11 11.91
CA ILE A 22 22.28 -7.41 11.89
C ILE A 22 23.11 -6.19 11.43
N ASN A 23 22.58 -5.40 10.50
CA ASN A 23 23.23 -4.20 9.97
C ASN A 23 22.36 -2.96 10.21
N PRO A 24 22.19 -2.53 11.47
CA PRO A 24 21.47 -1.30 11.76
C PRO A 24 22.15 -0.08 11.10
N GLU A 25 23.44 -0.19 10.74
CA GLU A 25 24.16 0.83 9.99
C GLU A 25 23.77 0.96 8.52
N LEU A 26 23.07 -0.02 7.91
CA LEU A 26 22.43 0.20 6.60
C LEU A 26 21.23 1.16 6.69
N LEU A 27 20.60 1.21 7.86
CA LEU A 27 19.63 2.24 8.23
C LEU A 27 20.31 3.48 8.83
N SER A 28 21.65 3.52 8.88
CA SER A 28 22.34 4.72 9.34
C SER A 28 22.00 5.88 8.43
N ARG A 29 21.78 7.01 9.09
CA ARG A 29 21.52 8.32 8.48
C ARG A 29 22.45 8.61 7.30
N GLU A 30 23.75 8.40 7.49
CA GLU A 30 24.79 8.72 6.50
C GLU A 30 24.72 7.81 5.26
N SER A 31 24.41 6.53 5.44
CA SER A 31 24.28 5.57 4.34
C SER A 31 23.06 5.87 3.46
N ILE A 32 21.91 6.20 4.07
CA ILE A 32 20.70 6.57 3.31
C ILE A 32 20.92 7.90 2.60
N ALA A 33 21.47 8.90 3.29
CA ALA A 33 21.75 10.21 2.69
C ALA A 33 22.77 10.13 1.55
N GLN A 34 23.84 9.33 1.68
CA GLN A 34 24.79 9.08 0.60
C GLN A 34 24.14 8.36 -0.57
N LEU A 35 23.33 7.32 -0.33
CA LEU A 35 22.64 6.59 -1.39
C LEU A 35 21.69 7.51 -2.16
N LEU A 36 20.89 8.31 -1.46
CA LEU A 36 19.96 9.26 -2.07
C LEU A 36 20.72 10.36 -2.84
N ASN A 37 21.80 10.91 -2.28
CA ASN A 37 22.62 11.91 -2.98
C ASN A 37 23.33 11.34 -4.22
N GLN A 38 23.81 10.10 -4.16
CA GLN A 38 24.40 9.43 -5.32
C GLN A 38 23.37 9.13 -6.41
N MET A 39 22.13 8.80 -6.02
CA MET A 39 21.05 8.51 -6.96
C MET A 39 20.38 9.78 -7.52
N GLY A 40 20.42 10.90 -6.79
CA GLY A 40 19.82 12.18 -7.21
C GLY A 40 18.35 12.03 -7.64
N SER A 41 18.00 12.48 -8.84
CA SER A 41 16.64 12.38 -9.38
C SER A 41 16.16 10.93 -9.61
N MET A 42 17.07 9.96 -9.73
CA MET A 42 16.69 8.54 -9.89
C MET A 42 16.13 7.93 -8.61
N ALA A 43 16.47 8.48 -7.43
CA ALA A 43 15.91 8.03 -6.16
C ALA A 43 14.38 8.22 -6.13
N LEU A 44 13.88 9.31 -6.73
CA LEU A 44 12.46 9.60 -6.78
C LEU A 44 11.71 8.67 -7.75
N ILE A 45 12.36 8.28 -8.84
CA ILE A 45 11.83 7.28 -9.77
C ILE A 45 11.78 5.90 -9.09
N ALA A 46 12.82 5.52 -8.34
CA ALA A 46 12.81 4.30 -7.55
C ALA A 46 11.66 4.30 -6.52
N TYR A 47 11.47 5.44 -5.83
CA TYR A 47 10.35 5.62 -4.91
C TYR A 47 8.98 5.46 -5.59
N LEU A 48 8.79 6.04 -6.78
CA LEU A 48 7.57 5.87 -7.58
C LEU A 48 7.31 4.38 -7.86
N PHE A 49 8.30 3.65 -8.37
CA PHE A 49 8.13 2.23 -8.67
C PHE A 49 7.85 1.38 -7.43
N MET A 50 8.51 1.67 -6.31
CA MET A 50 8.22 1.00 -5.03
C MET A 50 6.79 1.28 -4.56
N SER A 51 6.34 2.54 -4.64
CA SER A 51 4.98 2.96 -4.28
C SER A 51 3.92 2.28 -5.15
N LEU A 52 4.18 2.10 -6.46
CA LEU A 52 3.27 1.43 -7.39
C LEU A 52 3.23 -0.09 -7.23
N THR A 53 4.35 -0.71 -6.83
CA THR A 53 4.47 -2.18 -6.75
C THR A 53 4.15 -2.75 -5.38
N ARG A 54 4.15 -1.94 -4.31
CA ARG A 54 3.91 -2.41 -2.93
C ARG A 54 2.60 -3.21 -2.78
N SER A 55 1.57 -2.82 -3.50
CA SER A 55 0.22 -3.40 -3.41
C SER A 55 0.15 -4.82 -3.98
N LEU A 56 1.05 -5.18 -4.91
CA LEU A 56 1.18 -6.55 -5.41
C LEU A 56 1.59 -7.52 -4.29
N LEU A 57 2.26 -6.99 -3.27
CA LEU A 57 2.73 -7.73 -2.12
C LEU A 57 1.82 -7.57 -0.89
N LEU A 58 0.67 -6.90 -1.04
CA LEU A 58 -0.24 -6.52 0.06
C LEU A 58 0.48 -5.82 1.22
N MET A 59 1.55 -5.09 0.90
CA MET A 59 2.37 -4.41 1.90
C MET A 59 1.72 -3.10 2.34
N PRO A 60 1.71 -2.78 3.65
CA PRO A 60 1.14 -1.54 4.16
C PRO A 60 1.80 -0.32 3.49
N CYS A 61 1.01 0.73 3.25
CA CYS A 61 1.48 1.98 2.62
C CYS A 61 2.45 2.74 3.52
N THR A 62 2.19 2.73 4.83
CA THR A 62 2.86 3.52 5.86
C THR A 62 4.39 3.52 5.79
N PRO A 63 5.10 2.37 5.77
CA PRO A 63 6.56 2.39 5.72
C PRO A 63 7.11 3.04 4.44
N PHE A 64 6.43 2.90 3.30
CA PHE A 64 6.86 3.51 2.05
C PHE A 64 6.62 5.02 2.07
N VAL A 65 5.46 5.47 2.54
CA VAL A 65 5.14 6.90 2.65
C VAL A 65 6.12 7.61 3.58
N LEU A 66 6.41 7.02 4.74
CA LEU A 66 7.40 7.55 5.69
C LEU A 66 8.81 7.57 5.08
N ALA A 67 9.22 6.48 4.42
CA ALA A 67 10.52 6.44 3.75
C ALA A 67 10.64 7.53 2.68
N GLY A 68 9.59 7.74 1.87
CA GLY A 68 9.56 8.83 0.89
C GLY A 68 9.63 10.22 1.53
N ALA A 69 8.91 10.42 2.63
CA ALA A 69 8.90 11.71 3.34
C ALA A 69 10.26 12.04 3.99
N ILE A 70 10.90 11.04 4.59
CA ILE A 70 12.25 11.15 5.18
C ILE A 70 13.31 11.32 4.10
N ALA A 71 13.18 10.64 2.96
CA ALA A 71 14.13 10.71 1.85
C ALA A 71 14.04 12.01 1.05
N PHE A 72 12.85 12.60 0.94
CA PHE A 72 12.59 13.79 0.13
C PHE A 72 11.88 14.89 0.94
N PRO A 73 12.45 15.36 2.06
CA PRO A 73 11.82 16.34 2.93
C PRO A 73 11.60 17.69 2.22
N GLN A 74 12.45 18.03 1.24
CA GLN A 74 12.30 19.21 0.38
C GLN A 74 11.03 19.19 -0.48
N TRP A 75 10.50 18.01 -0.86
CA TRP A 75 9.41 17.86 -1.83
C TRP A 75 8.20 17.08 -1.28
N PRO A 76 7.60 17.52 -0.15
CA PRO A 76 6.55 16.77 0.55
C PRO A 76 5.31 16.57 -0.33
N TYR A 77 4.92 17.60 -1.09
CA TYR A 77 3.77 17.51 -2.00
C TYR A 77 3.99 16.48 -3.11
N MET A 78 5.23 16.33 -3.58
CA MET A 78 5.55 15.34 -4.63
C MET A 78 5.52 13.92 -4.07
N VAL A 79 6.03 13.73 -2.84
CA VAL A 79 5.90 12.47 -2.11
C VAL A 79 4.43 12.13 -1.89
N LEU A 80 3.59 13.09 -1.47
CA LEU A 80 2.15 12.89 -1.28
C LEU A 80 1.46 12.43 -2.57
N VAL A 81 1.72 13.10 -3.70
CA VAL A 81 1.14 12.73 -5.00
C VAL A 81 1.58 11.33 -5.43
N ILE A 82 2.87 11.00 -5.32
CA ILE A 82 3.40 9.68 -5.68
C ILE A 82 2.83 8.59 -4.76
N SER A 83 2.67 8.86 -3.47
CA SER A 83 2.06 7.96 -2.50
C SER A 83 0.60 7.67 -2.86
N LEU A 84 -0.18 8.72 -3.14
CA LEU A 84 -1.59 8.58 -3.50
C LEU A 84 -1.76 7.88 -4.85
N ALA A 85 -0.89 8.18 -5.83
CA ALA A 85 -0.86 7.45 -7.09
C ALA A 85 -0.58 5.96 -6.88
N GLY A 86 0.40 5.64 -6.02
CA GLY A 86 0.70 4.26 -5.59
C GLY A 86 -0.49 3.56 -4.95
N VAL A 87 -1.19 4.23 -4.04
CA VAL A 87 -2.42 3.73 -3.41
C VAL A 87 -3.50 3.44 -4.46
N VAL A 88 -3.78 4.37 -5.38
CA VAL A 88 -4.84 4.22 -6.39
C VAL A 88 -4.51 3.11 -7.38
N VAL A 89 -3.30 3.13 -7.94
CA VAL A 89 -2.83 2.08 -8.87
C VAL A 89 -2.81 0.74 -8.16
N GLY A 90 -2.36 0.71 -6.91
CA GLY A 90 -2.33 -0.50 -6.12
C GLY A 90 -3.70 -1.08 -5.81
N ALA A 91 -4.64 -0.23 -5.41
CA ALA A 91 -6.04 -0.61 -5.21
C ALA A 91 -6.64 -1.18 -6.51
N PHE A 92 -6.35 -0.57 -7.66
CA PHE A 92 -6.79 -1.07 -8.97
C PHE A 92 -6.22 -2.46 -9.29
N LEU A 93 -4.91 -2.66 -9.10
CA LEU A 93 -4.24 -3.93 -9.37
C LEU A 93 -4.81 -5.05 -8.49
N VAL A 94 -4.93 -4.79 -7.18
CA VAL A 94 -5.43 -5.76 -6.20
C VAL A 94 -6.91 -6.06 -6.42
N TYR A 95 -7.73 -5.04 -6.73
CA TYR A 95 -9.14 -5.21 -7.10
C TYR A 95 -9.32 -6.08 -8.35
N SER A 96 -8.43 -5.94 -9.32
CA SER A 96 -8.52 -6.65 -10.60
C SER A 96 -8.05 -8.11 -10.48
N PHE A 97 -7.20 -8.42 -9.51
CA PHE A 97 -6.57 -9.73 -9.33
C PHE A 97 -7.56 -10.92 -9.27
N PRO A 98 -8.68 -10.88 -8.54
CA PRO A 98 -9.67 -11.98 -8.54
C PRO A 98 -10.29 -12.26 -9.92
N SER A 99 -10.35 -11.23 -10.78
CA SER A 99 -10.88 -11.35 -12.13
C SER A 99 -9.84 -11.89 -13.12
N PHE A 100 -8.54 -11.79 -12.79
CA PHE A 100 -7.46 -12.43 -13.54
C PHE A 100 -7.44 -13.93 -13.24
N GLY A 101 -7.62 -14.76 -14.28
CA GLY A 101 -7.54 -16.23 -14.18
C GLY A 101 -8.79 -16.92 -13.62
N SER A 102 -9.96 -16.28 -13.67
CA SER A 102 -11.26 -16.87 -13.25
C SER A 102 -11.31 -17.37 -11.80
N TYR A 103 -10.45 -16.82 -10.93
CA TYR A 103 -10.46 -17.14 -9.50
C TYR A 103 -11.78 -16.76 -8.84
N ASP A 104 -12.47 -15.71 -9.33
CA ASP A 104 -13.81 -15.36 -8.87
C ASP A 104 -14.81 -16.52 -9.05
N ARG A 105 -14.77 -17.20 -10.20
CA ARG A 105 -15.64 -18.33 -10.56
C ARG A 105 -15.30 -19.56 -9.72
N LEU A 106 -14.01 -19.85 -9.54
CA LEU A 106 -13.54 -20.95 -8.68
C LEU A 106 -13.95 -20.74 -7.21
N LEU A 107 -13.87 -19.51 -6.69
CA LEU A 107 -14.34 -19.19 -5.34
C LEU A 107 -15.86 -19.22 -5.24
N HIS A 108 -16.59 -18.80 -6.28
CA HIS A 108 -18.05 -18.87 -6.31
C HIS A 108 -18.55 -20.32 -6.27
N GLU A 109 -17.90 -21.22 -7.02
CA GLU A 109 -18.23 -22.64 -7.03
C GLU A 109 -17.91 -23.31 -5.68
N LYS A 110 -16.85 -22.88 -4.98
CA LYS A 110 -16.42 -23.47 -3.71
C LYS A 110 -17.12 -22.89 -2.47
N TYR A 111 -17.51 -21.62 -2.49
CA TYR A 111 -18.13 -20.92 -1.36
C TYR A 111 -19.30 -19.99 -1.78
N PRO A 112 -20.36 -20.53 -2.40
CA PRO A 112 -21.41 -19.73 -3.02
C PRO A 112 -22.15 -18.81 -2.04
N GLU A 113 -22.50 -19.30 -0.85
CA GLU A 113 -23.23 -18.51 0.17
C GLU A 113 -22.40 -17.34 0.68
N LYS A 114 -21.12 -17.56 1.02
CA LYS A 114 -20.22 -16.52 1.54
C LYS A 114 -19.97 -15.42 0.52
N ILE A 115 -19.79 -15.77 -0.76
CA ILE A 115 -19.57 -14.76 -1.80
C ILE A 115 -20.87 -13.99 -2.09
N THR A 116 -22.03 -14.64 -2.01
CA THR A 116 -23.33 -13.98 -2.19
C THR A 116 -23.61 -12.98 -1.07
N ASP A 117 -23.33 -13.35 0.19
CA ASP A 117 -23.43 -12.44 1.33
C ASP A 117 -22.46 -11.26 1.21
N LEU A 118 -21.23 -11.53 0.75
CA LEU A 118 -20.22 -10.49 0.55
C LEU A 118 -20.64 -9.50 -0.55
N LYS A 119 -21.15 -9.99 -1.69
CA LYS A 119 -21.73 -9.16 -2.75
C LYS A 119 -22.85 -8.28 -2.20
N ARG A 120 -23.79 -8.87 -1.44
CA ARG A 120 -24.90 -8.10 -0.83
C ARG A 120 -24.38 -6.96 0.06
N ARG A 121 -23.38 -7.22 0.91
CA ARG A 121 -22.81 -6.20 1.79
C ARG A 121 -22.05 -5.11 1.03
N MET A 122 -21.24 -5.48 0.03
CA MET A 122 -20.41 -4.55 -0.74
C MET A 122 -21.15 -3.79 -1.84
N GLN A 123 -22.35 -4.24 -2.22
CA GLN A 123 -23.24 -3.51 -3.12
C GLN A 123 -24.20 -2.56 -2.37
N HIS A 124 -24.26 -2.65 -1.04
CA HIS A 124 -25.09 -1.79 -0.22
C HIS A 124 -24.62 -0.32 -0.26
N LYS A 125 -25.55 0.63 -0.03
CA LYS A 125 -25.24 2.07 -0.01
C LYS A 125 -24.16 2.49 1.01
N TYR A 126 -23.97 1.70 2.06
CA TYR A 126 -22.96 1.94 3.10
C TYR A 126 -21.58 1.37 2.78
N ALA A 127 -21.44 0.55 1.73
CA ALA A 127 -20.16 -0.06 1.38
C ALA A 127 -19.09 1.00 1.05
N PHE A 128 -19.50 2.11 0.42
CA PHE A 128 -18.62 3.25 0.18
C PHE A 128 -18.03 3.81 1.48
N TRP A 129 -18.88 4.16 2.45
CA TRP A 129 -18.45 4.73 3.73
C TRP A 129 -17.66 3.74 4.58
N PHE A 130 -17.98 2.44 4.48
CA PHE A 130 -17.18 1.40 5.10
C PHE A 130 -15.74 1.39 4.57
N VAL A 131 -15.56 1.45 3.25
CA VAL A 131 -14.22 1.52 2.64
C VAL A 131 -13.50 2.81 3.03
N VAL A 132 -14.18 3.96 3.05
CA VAL A 132 -13.58 5.23 3.50
C VAL A 132 -13.07 5.10 4.94
N GLY A 133 -13.92 4.62 5.86
CA GLY A 133 -13.54 4.47 7.27
C GLY A 133 -12.44 3.43 7.48
N TRP A 134 -12.44 2.35 6.69
CA TRP A 134 -11.38 1.33 6.72
C TRP A 134 -10.04 1.90 6.26
N SER A 135 -10.05 2.68 5.17
CA SER A 135 -8.83 3.23 4.56
C SER A 135 -8.28 4.44 5.34
N LEU A 136 -9.09 5.03 6.22
CA LEU A 136 -8.63 6.06 7.16
C LEU A 136 -7.81 5.46 8.32
N PHE A 137 -7.90 4.15 8.54
CA PHE A 137 -7.30 3.54 9.71
C PHE A 137 -5.84 3.11 9.45
N PRO A 138 -4.87 3.62 10.21
CA PRO A 138 -3.45 3.49 9.92
C PRO A 138 -2.87 2.06 9.96
N LEU A 139 -3.51 1.18 10.74
CA LEU A 139 -2.99 -0.17 11.01
C LEU A 139 -3.66 -1.24 10.16
N VAL A 140 -4.65 -0.88 9.36
CA VAL A 140 -5.46 -1.87 8.65
C VAL A 140 -5.01 -1.92 7.19
N PRO A 141 -4.79 -3.12 6.61
CA PRO A 141 -4.38 -3.23 5.22
C PRO A 141 -5.53 -2.84 4.29
N THR A 142 -5.44 -1.64 3.70
CA THR A 142 -6.39 -1.16 2.68
C THR A 142 -6.46 -2.09 1.48
N ASP A 143 -5.32 -2.69 1.10
CA ASP A 143 -5.24 -3.65 -0.01
C ASP A 143 -6.14 -4.87 0.21
N ALA A 144 -6.35 -5.30 1.47
CA ALA A 144 -7.26 -6.42 1.77
C ALA A 144 -8.71 -6.07 1.44
N VAL A 145 -9.16 -4.85 1.74
CA VAL A 145 -10.51 -4.40 1.38
C VAL A 145 -10.66 -4.21 -0.11
N CYS A 146 -9.64 -3.74 -0.82
CA CYS A 146 -9.63 -3.68 -2.28
C CYS A 146 -9.81 -5.06 -2.92
N TYR A 147 -9.13 -6.08 -2.37
CA TYR A 147 -9.26 -7.47 -2.84
C TYR A 147 -10.67 -8.01 -2.62
N VAL A 148 -11.22 -7.82 -1.41
CA VAL A 148 -12.59 -8.22 -1.05
C VAL A 148 -13.62 -7.52 -1.93
N ALA A 149 -13.44 -6.22 -2.19
CA ALA A 149 -14.29 -5.44 -3.09
C ALA A 149 -14.24 -5.97 -4.54
N GLY A 150 -13.07 -6.44 -4.99
CA GLY A 150 -12.88 -7.10 -6.29
C GLY A 150 -13.67 -8.40 -6.42
N ILE A 151 -13.61 -9.27 -5.41
CA ILE A 151 -14.41 -10.50 -5.34
C ILE A 151 -15.91 -10.17 -5.35
N ALA A 152 -16.30 -9.15 -4.58
CA ALA A 152 -17.68 -8.73 -4.46
C ALA A 152 -18.19 -7.93 -5.67
N LYS A 153 -17.34 -7.66 -6.67
CA LYS A 153 -17.64 -6.84 -7.86
C LYS A 153 -18.25 -5.49 -7.50
N MET A 154 -17.74 -4.85 -6.45
CA MET A 154 -18.07 -3.46 -6.14
C MET A 154 -17.61 -2.57 -7.31
N SER A 155 -18.39 -1.55 -7.66
CA SER A 155 -17.99 -0.61 -8.72
C SER A 155 -16.58 -0.06 -8.47
N LEU A 156 -15.68 -0.25 -9.45
CA LEU A 156 -14.29 0.21 -9.36
C LEU A 156 -14.21 1.71 -9.05
N ARG A 157 -15.06 2.52 -9.68
CA ARG A 157 -15.11 3.97 -9.44
C ARG A 157 -15.47 4.29 -7.99
N LYS A 158 -16.43 3.56 -7.40
CA LYS A 158 -16.81 3.71 -5.99
C LYS A 158 -15.68 3.29 -5.04
N LEU A 159 -14.97 2.21 -5.38
CA LEU A 159 -13.84 1.73 -4.58
C LEU A 159 -12.69 2.74 -4.61
N LEU A 160 -12.23 3.14 -5.80
CA LEU A 160 -11.08 4.03 -5.94
C LEU A 160 -11.34 5.40 -5.30
N SER A 161 -12.55 5.96 -5.44
CA SER A 161 -12.88 7.22 -4.78
C SER A 161 -12.98 7.08 -3.27
N ALA A 162 -13.53 5.97 -2.76
CA ALA A 162 -13.58 5.72 -1.31
C ALA A 162 -12.19 5.57 -0.70
N VAL A 163 -11.31 4.78 -1.34
CA VAL A 163 -9.91 4.59 -0.92
C VAL A 163 -9.17 5.92 -0.96
N LEU A 164 -9.30 6.69 -2.04
CA LEU A 164 -8.63 7.98 -2.17
C LEU A 164 -9.08 8.96 -1.08
N ILE A 165 -10.38 9.03 -0.78
CA ILE A 165 -10.91 9.92 0.27
C ILE A 165 -10.45 9.49 1.66
N GLY A 166 -10.41 8.19 1.95
CA GLY A 166 -9.96 7.65 3.24
C GLY A 166 -8.45 7.80 3.45
N GLU A 167 -7.65 7.50 2.43
CA GLU A 167 -6.18 7.50 2.52
C GLU A 167 -5.58 8.91 2.44
N LEU A 168 -6.22 9.86 1.73
CA LEU A 168 -5.68 11.21 1.57
C LEU A 168 -5.30 11.89 2.90
N PRO A 169 -6.17 11.99 3.92
CA PRO A 169 -5.81 12.59 5.20
C PRO A 169 -4.71 11.79 5.91
N LEU A 170 -4.74 10.46 5.83
CA LEU A 170 -3.77 9.58 6.48
C LEU A 170 -2.37 9.73 5.87
N VAL A 171 -2.26 9.64 4.54
CA VAL A 171 -1.02 9.82 3.79
C VAL A 171 -0.49 11.24 3.97
N ALA A 172 -1.36 12.26 3.96
CA ALA A 172 -0.93 13.63 4.23
C ALA A 172 -0.28 13.75 5.63
N VAL A 173 -0.95 13.24 6.67
CA VAL A 173 -0.39 13.22 8.03
C VAL A 173 0.96 12.49 8.06
N TYR A 174 1.08 11.33 7.42
CA TYR A 174 2.35 10.61 7.37
C TYR A 174 3.45 11.33 6.61
N VAL A 175 3.14 12.02 5.52
CA VAL A 175 4.12 12.80 4.78
C VAL A 175 4.64 13.95 5.64
N PHE A 176 3.76 14.77 6.19
CA PHE A 176 4.19 15.93 6.99
C PHE A 176 4.85 15.52 8.30
N LEU A 177 4.34 14.48 8.99
CA LEU A 177 5.03 13.91 10.15
C LEU A 177 6.38 13.31 9.77
N GLY A 178 6.48 12.65 8.62
CA GLY A 178 7.74 12.07 8.14
C GLY A 178 8.79 13.13 7.83
N VAL A 179 8.39 14.28 7.29
CA VAL A 179 9.28 15.44 7.09
C VAL A 179 9.76 15.98 8.44
N GLU A 180 8.85 16.24 9.38
CA GLU A 180 9.19 16.71 10.74
C GLU A 180 10.12 15.73 11.48
N ILE A 181 9.85 14.42 11.37
CA ILE A 181 10.73 13.39 11.92
C ILE A 181 12.09 13.42 11.23
N GLY A 182 12.14 13.61 9.92
CA GLY A 182 13.37 13.78 9.16
C GLY A 182 14.19 15.00 9.63
N GLU A 183 13.53 16.14 9.83
CA GLU A 183 14.16 17.37 10.33
C GLU A 183 14.61 17.25 11.80
N TRP A 184 13.79 16.65 12.67
CA TRP A 184 14.10 16.43 14.09
C TRP A 184 15.26 15.45 14.30
N LEU A 185 15.34 14.42 13.45
CA LEU A 185 16.50 13.52 13.39
C LEU A 185 17.77 14.21 12.86
N ARG A 186 17.71 15.52 12.59
CA ARG A 186 18.75 16.33 11.95
C ARG A 186 19.37 15.55 10.80
N ILE A 187 18.55 15.20 9.81
CA ILE A 187 18.98 15.13 8.42
C ILE A 187 19.60 16.48 8.08
#